data_AF-A0A450W4B4-F1
#
_entry.id   AF-A0A450W4B4-F1
#
_cell.length_a   1.000
_cell.length_b   1.000
_cell.length_c   1.000
_cell.angle_alpha   90.00
_cell.angle_beta   90.00
_cell.angle_gamma   90.00
#
_symmetry.space_group_name_H-M   'P 1'
#
loop_
_entity.id
_entity.type
_entity.pdbx_description
1 polymer ?
#
loop_
_entity_poly.entity_id
_entity_poly.type
_entity_poly.pdbx_seq_one_letter_code
_entity_poly.pdbx_strand_id
1 'polypeptide(L)'
;MEFGYWNTVYKRFNEWARKKKLIRIFKFLSRDTDLEWEFVDGSIVKAHQHGSGGGEPKNQAIGKSKGGNTTKIHMCADAFGLPIDFELTGGEVHDVKAAPGFIDRLP
;
A
#
# COMPACT_ATOMS: atom_id res chain seq x y z
N MET A 1 -8.65 -8.90 -24.89
CA MET A 1 -7.67 -7.81 -24.70
C MET A 1 -6.30 -8.43 -24.66
N GLU A 2 -5.36 -7.95 -25.46
CA GLU A 2 -3.97 -8.41 -25.46
C GLU A 2 -3.13 -7.40 -24.68
N PHE A 3 -2.41 -7.85 -23.64
CA PHE A 3 -1.66 -6.98 -22.72
C PHE A 3 -0.26 -6.59 -23.23
N GLY A 4 0.11 -7.02 -24.44
CA GLY A 4 1.45 -6.83 -25.03
C GLY A 4 2.51 -7.79 -24.47
N TYR A 5 3.76 -7.63 -24.93
CA TYR A 5 4.87 -8.49 -24.52
C TYR A 5 5.18 -8.35 -23.02
N TRP A 6 5.16 -9.48 -22.29
CA TRP A 6 5.29 -9.53 -20.83
C TRP A 6 6.55 -8.79 -20.31
N ASN A 7 7.68 -8.93 -21.01
CA ASN A 7 8.96 -8.34 -20.58
C ASN A 7 8.90 -6.80 -20.65
N THR A 8 8.24 -6.25 -21.66
CA THR A 8 8.05 -4.81 -21.82
C THR A 8 7.17 -4.25 -20.71
N VAL A 9 6.06 -4.94 -20.41
CA VAL A 9 5.13 -4.57 -19.32
C VAL A 9 5.85 -4.61 -17.97
N TYR A 10 6.54 -5.71 -17.67
CA TYR A 10 7.29 -5.89 -16.43
C TYR A 10 8.37 -4.83 -16.23
N LYS A 11 9.21 -4.57 -17.24
CA LYS A 11 10.25 -3.53 -17.18
C LYS A 11 9.66 -2.16 -16.94
N ARG A 12 8.56 -1.83 -17.62
CA ARG A 12 7.88 -0.53 -17.46
C ARG A 12 7.29 -0.37 -16.05
N PHE A 13 6.63 -1.40 -15.55
CA PHE A 13 6.09 -1.42 -14.20
C PHE A 13 7.19 -1.21 -13.15
N ASN A 14 8.27 -1.97 -13.22
CA ASN A 14 9.40 -1.84 -12.30
C ASN A 14 10.07 -0.46 -12.39
N GLU A 15 10.22 0.10 -13.60
CA GLU A 15 10.75 1.45 -13.78
C GLU A 15 9.87 2.49 -13.07
N TRP A 16 8.55 2.37 -13.20
CA TRP A 16 7.59 3.26 -12.55
C TRP A 16 7.57 3.10 -11.04
N ALA A 17 7.62 1.87 -10.53
CA ALA A 17 7.72 1.56 -9.11
C ALA A 17 8.97 2.18 -8.51
N ARG A 18 10.14 1.96 -9.13
CA ARG A 18 11.42 2.56 -8.70
C ARG A 18 11.39 4.09 -8.72
N LYS A 19 10.75 4.67 -9.74
CA LYS A 19 10.56 6.13 -9.87
C LYS A 19 9.39 6.66 -9.02
N LYS A 20 8.72 5.83 -8.20
CA LYS A 20 7.56 6.21 -7.38
C LYS A 20 6.48 6.99 -8.15
N LYS A 21 6.28 6.68 -9.44
CA LYS A 21 5.39 7.47 -10.30
C LYS A 21 3.93 7.41 -9.84
N LEU A 22 3.44 6.21 -9.53
CA LEU A 22 2.07 6.03 -9.05
C LEU A 22 1.83 6.80 -7.74
N ILE A 23 2.77 6.73 -6.80
CA ILE A 23 2.63 7.44 -5.52
C ILE A 23 2.66 8.97 -5.73
N ARG A 24 3.46 9.47 -6.67
CA ARG A 24 3.45 10.90 -6.99
C ARG A 24 2.13 11.36 -7.60
N ILE A 25 1.54 10.55 -8.47
CA ILE A 25 0.21 10.84 -9.05
C ILE A 25 -0.84 10.82 -7.94
N PHE A 26 -0.84 9.77 -7.12
CA PHE A 26 -1.72 9.66 -5.96
C PHE A 26 -1.63 10.90 -5.05
N LYS A 27 -0.42 11.25 -4.58
CA LYS A 27 -0.20 12.42 -3.71
C LYS A 27 -0.51 13.75 -4.38
N PHE A 28 -0.54 13.82 -5.70
CA PHE A 28 -0.98 15.01 -6.41
C PHE A 28 -2.51 15.11 -6.41
N LEU A 29 -3.21 13.98 -6.56
CA LEU A 29 -4.67 13.92 -6.56
C LEU A 29 -5.25 14.07 -5.14
N SER A 30 -4.60 13.51 -4.12
CA SER A 30 -5.03 13.55 -2.71
C SER A 30 -4.67 14.87 -1.99
N ARG A 31 -4.53 15.99 -2.69
CA ARG A 31 -4.16 17.28 -2.08
C ARG A 31 -5.32 18.06 -1.49
N ASP A 32 -6.50 17.83 -2.04
CA ASP A 32 -7.73 18.50 -1.67
C ASP A 32 -8.60 17.45 -0.97
N THR A 33 -8.43 17.35 0.34
CA THR A 33 -9.04 16.31 1.18
C THR A 33 -9.94 16.94 2.22
N ASP A 34 -11.13 16.38 2.39
CA ASP A 34 -12.09 16.85 3.40
C ASP A 34 -11.84 16.16 4.76
N LEU A 35 -11.19 16.89 5.66
CA LEU A 35 -10.80 16.40 6.98
C LEU A 35 -11.90 16.53 8.04
N GLU A 36 -13.17 16.75 7.66
CA GLU A 36 -14.27 16.71 8.62
C GLU A 36 -14.36 15.33 9.31
N TRP A 37 -14.11 14.26 8.55
CA TRP A 37 -14.02 12.89 9.04
C TRP A 37 -12.91 12.12 8.34
N GLU A 38 -12.19 11.33 9.13
CA GLU A 38 -11.14 10.45 8.66
C GLU A 38 -11.48 9.01 9.01
N PHE A 39 -11.44 8.14 8.01
CA PHE A 39 -11.68 6.72 8.18
C PHE A 39 -10.40 5.95 7.92
N VAL A 40 -10.09 4.99 8.80
CA VAL A 40 -8.95 4.08 8.61
C VAL A 40 -9.46 2.66 8.51
N ASP A 41 -9.10 1.98 7.43
CA ASP A 41 -9.35 0.55 7.25
C ASP A 41 -8.18 -0.14 6.55
N GLY A 42 -8.12 -1.47 6.65
CA GLY A 42 -7.01 -2.28 6.15
C GLY A 42 -7.46 -3.40 5.24
N SER A 43 -6.83 -3.52 4.06
CA SER A 43 -7.02 -4.67 3.16
C SER A 43 -5.81 -5.59 3.16
N ILE A 44 -6.02 -6.90 3.12
CA ILE A 44 -4.95 -7.91 3.18
C ILE A 44 -4.72 -8.52 1.81
N VAL A 45 -3.45 -8.53 1.37
CA VAL A 45 -3.01 -9.18 0.14
C VAL A 45 -2.07 -10.33 0.48
N LYS A 46 -2.31 -11.51 -0.11
CA LYS A 46 -1.46 -12.68 0.06
C LYS A 46 -0.16 -12.52 -0.73
N ALA A 47 0.97 -12.72 -0.05
CA ALA A 47 2.26 -12.81 -0.72
C ALA A 47 2.41 -14.20 -1.34
N HIS A 48 2.88 -14.25 -2.59
CA HIS A 48 3.17 -15.52 -3.23
C HIS A 48 4.32 -16.23 -2.49
N GLN A 49 4.22 -17.54 -2.32
CA GLN A 49 5.20 -18.32 -1.54
C GLN A 49 6.64 -18.18 -2.05
N HIS A 50 6.84 -18.13 -3.38
CA HIS A 50 8.15 -17.92 -4.00
C HIS A 50 8.60 -16.44 -4.04
N GLY A 51 7.75 -15.50 -3.63
CA GLY A 51 8.09 -14.09 -3.46
C GLY A 51 8.39 -13.72 -2.01
N SER A 52 8.11 -14.62 -1.06
CA SER A 52 8.28 -14.38 0.37
C SER A 52 9.67 -14.87 0.81
N GLY A 53 10.62 -13.96 1.04
CA GLY A 53 11.96 -14.31 1.57
C GLY A 53 13.15 -14.08 0.65
N GLY A 54 12.99 -13.29 -0.42
CA GLY A 54 14.10 -12.90 -1.29
C GLY A 54 15.05 -11.91 -0.60
N GLY A 55 16.07 -12.44 0.09
CA GLY A 55 17.45 -11.94 0.29
C GLY A 55 17.75 -10.51 0.79
N GLU A 56 16.90 -9.51 0.54
CA GLU A 56 17.14 -8.17 1.06
C GLU A 56 16.74 -8.11 2.54
N PRO A 57 17.64 -7.65 3.44
CA PRO A 57 17.35 -7.51 4.87
C PRO A 57 16.34 -6.39 5.19
N LYS A 58 15.69 -5.81 4.18
CA LYS A 58 14.71 -4.73 4.35
C LYS A 58 13.32 -5.33 4.60
N ASN A 59 12.56 -4.67 5.46
CA ASN A 59 11.16 -5.01 5.69
C ASN A 59 10.36 -4.86 4.39
N GLN A 60 9.91 -5.97 3.81
CA GLN A 60 9.08 -6.02 2.60
C GLN A 60 7.58 -5.87 2.89
N ALA A 61 7.21 -5.52 4.13
CA ALA A 61 5.83 -5.49 4.62
C ALA A 61 5.12 -6.85 4.44
N ILE A 62 5.84 -7.95 4.64
CA ILE A 62 5.27 -9.30 4.62
C ILE A 62 5.39 -9.86 6.03
N GLY A 63 4.28 -10.35 6.57
CA GLY A 63 4.25 -11.03 7.84
C GLY A 63 3.22 -12.17 7.88
N LYS A 64 3.24 -12.94 8.96
CA LYS A 64 2.49 -14.20 9.08
C LYS A 64 1.12 -13.95 9.71
N SER A 65 0.07 -14.03 8.89
CA SER A 65 -1.32 -14.00 9.35
C SER A 65 -1.98 -15.40 9.25
N LYS A 66 -3.27 -15.49 9.62
CA LYS A 66 -4.08 -16.71 9.39
C LYS A 66 -4.15 -17.11 7.91
N GLY A 67 -3.97 -16.15 6.99
CA GLY A 67 -3.94 -16.40 5.54
C GLY A 67 -2.60 -16.93 5.02
N GLY A 68 -1.58 -17.05 5.86
CA GLY A 68 -0.19 -17.33 5.46
C GLY A 68 0.64 -16.04 5.43
N ASN A 69 1.65 -16.00 4.55
CA ASN A 69 2.45 -14.79 4.34
C ASN A 69 1.63 -13.73 3.61
N THR A 70 1.48 -12.56 4.23
CA THR A 70 0.55 -11.52 3.79
C THR A 70 1.11 -10.13 4.06
N THR A 71 0.69 -9.17 3.24
CA THR A 71 0.86 -7.73 3.46
C THR A 71 -0.50 -7.13 3.80
N LYS A 72 -0.55 -6.17 4.72
CA LYS A 72 -1.73 -5.33 4.89
C LYS A 72 -1.46 -3.93 4.33
N ILE A 73 -2.43 -3.43 3.57
CA ILE A 73 -2.51 -2.06 3.09
C ILE A 73 -3.50 -1.35 4.02
N HIS A 74 -2.98 -0.58 4.98
CA HIS A 74 -3.80 0.34 5.74
C HIS A 74 -4.03 1.58 4.90
N MET A 75 -5.27 2.07 4.81
CA MET A 75 -5.63 3.24 4.03
C MET A 75 -6.44 4.19 4.91
N CYS A 76 -6.08 5.47 4.87
CA CYS A 76 -6.92 6.54 5.38
C CYS A 76 -7.71 7.17 4.23
N ALA A 77 -9.00 7.39 4.45
CA ALA A 77 -9.90 8.07 3.53
C ALA A 77 -10.60 9.25 4.22
N ASP A 78 -10.91 10.26 3.42
CA ASP A 78 -11.58 11.50 3.85
C ASP A 78 -13.11 11.31 3.99
N ALA A 79 -13.82 12.40 4.31
CA ALA A 79 -15.27 12.37 4.53
C ALA A 79 -16.08 11.93 3.30
N PHE A 80 -15.52 12.06 2.09
CA PHE A 80 -16.12 11.59 0.84
C PHE A 80 -15.69 10.18 0.44
N GLY A 81 -14.86 9.52 1.26
CA GLY A 81 -14.29 8.21 0.96
C GLY A 81 -13.13 8.27 -0.04
N LEU A 82 -12.54 9.44 -0.27
CA LEU A 82 -11.37 9.59 -1.13
C LEU A 82 -10.10 9.26 -0.34
N PRO A 83 -9.19 8.43 -0.90
CA PRO A 83 -7.96 8.06 -0.21
C PRO A 83 -7.01 9.25 0.01
N ILE A 84 -6.52 9.42 1.24
CA ILE A 84 -5.55 10.46 1.63
C ILE A 84 -4.13 9.90 1.70
N ASP A 85 -3.97 8.75 2.38
CA ASP A 85 -2.69 8.09 2.55
C ASP A 85 -2.84 6.58 2.78
N PHE A 86 -1.73 5.86 2.65
CA PHE A 86 -1.67 4.44 2.96
C PHE A 86 -0.34 4.06 3.62
N GLU A 87 -0.37 3.01 4.43
CA GLU A 87 0.80 2.40 5.06
C GLU A 87 0.80 0.90 4.80
N LEU A 88 1.99 0.35 4.53
CA LEU A 88 2.17 -1.08 4.29
C LEU A 88 2.84 -1.73 5.51
N THR A 89 2.24 -2.81 6.00
CA THR A 89 2.77 -3.58 7.12
C THR A 89 2.63 -5.09 6.85
N GLY A 90 3.17 -5.93 7.74
CA GLY A 90 2.85 -7.35 7.74
C GLY A 90 1.35 -7.58 7.97
N GLY A 91 0.77 -8.59 7.33
CA GLY A 91 -0.68 -8.82 7.36
C GLY A 91 -1.28 -9.10 8.74
N GLU A 92 -0.47 -9.44 9.72
CA GLU A 92 -0.82 -9.62 11.13
C GLU A 92 -1.02 -8.31 11.90
N VAL A 93 -0.59 -7.17 11.35
CA VAL A 93 -0.69 -5.88 12.04
C VAL A 93 -2.13 -5.38 12.02
N HIS A 94 -2.65 -5.00 13.19
CA HIS A 94 -4.00 -4.45 13.35
C HIS A 94 -4.04 -2.96 12.98
N ASP A 95 -5.17 -2.50 12.45
CA ASP A 95 -5.35 -1.11 11.99
C ASP A 95 -5.18 -0.09 13.12
N VAL A 96 -5.54 -0.46 14.35
CA VAL A 96 -5.28 0.36 15.56
C VAL A 96 -3.80 0.65 15.81
N LYS A 97 -2.88 -0.16 15.26
CA LYS A 97 -1.43 0.08 15.34
C LYS A 97 -0.93 1.04 14.26
N ALA A 98 -1.60 1.11 13.12
CA ALA A 98 -1.27 2.03 12.04
C ALA A 98 -1.95 3.40 12.20
N ALA A 99 -3.14 3.43 12.82
CA ALA A 99 -3.95 4.64 13.00
C ALA A 99 -3.18 5.85 13.57
N PRO A 100 -2.35 5.72 14.63
CA PRO A 100 -1.58 6.86 15.14
C PRO A 100 -0.66 7.50 14.09
N GLY A 101 -0.05 6.68 13.23
CA GLY A 101 0.81 7.17 12.16
C GLY A 101 0.06 7.93 11.07
N PHE A 102 -1.24 7.66 10.87
CA PHE A 102 -2.07 8.51 10.02
C PHE A 102 -2.36 9.83 10.71
N ILE A 103 -2.82 9.83 11.96
CA ILE A 103 -3.12 11.05 12.73
C ILE A 103 -1.92 12.02 12.74
N ASP A 104 -0.70 11.51 12.86
CA ASP A 104 0.52 12.33 12.88
C ASP A 104 0.92 12.93 11.51
N ARG A 105 0.45 12.35 10.38
CA ARG A 105 0.88 12.67 9.01
C ARG A 105 -0.19 13.32 8.15
N LEU A 106 -1.45 13.18 8.52
CA LEU A 106 -2.55 13.82 7.81
C LEU A 106 -2.46 15.35 7.97
N PRO A 107 -2.85 16.10 6.93
CA PRO A 107 -2.71 17.56 6.90
C PRO A 107 -3.50 18.30 7.98
#